data_AF-Q40813-F1
#
_entry.id   AF-Q40813-F1
#
_cell.length_a   1.000
_cell.length_b   1.000
_cell.length_c   1.000
_cell.angle_alpha   90.00
_cell.angle_beta   90.00
_cell.angle_gamma   90.00
#
_symmetry.space_group_name_H-M   'P 1'
#
loop_
_entity.id
_entity.type
_entity.pdbx_description
1 polymer ?
#
loop_
_entity_poly.entity_id
_entity_poly.type
_entity_poly.pdbx_seq_one_letter_code
_entity_poly.pdbx_strand_id
1 'polypeptide(L)' 'EKGRNKLKFCKPLPNYTLFEDKKMLDDLDKHWIQMKSSQDDGLQKQDLWKRQYL' A
#
# COMPACT_ATOMS: atom_id res chain seq x y z
N GLU A 1 24.55 7.75 -10.46
CA GLU A 1 23.46 6.87 -9.99
C GLU A 1 22.24 7.71 -9.58
N LYS A 2 21.10 7.59 -10.28
CA LYS A 2 19.85 8.26 -9.87
C LYS A 2 19.31 7.55 -8.62
N GLY A 3 19.42 8.15 -7.43
CA GLY A 3 18.71 7.65 -6.24
C GLY A 3 19.45 7.67 -4.89
N ARG A 4 20.76 7.97 -4.84
CA ARG A 4 21.55 7.90 -3.60
C ARG A 4 21.04 8.79 -2.45
N ASN A 5 20.33 9.87 -2.75
CA ASN A 5 19.83 10.84 -1.76
C ASN A 5 18.29 10.97 -1.75
N LYS A 6 17.54 9.89 -2.05
CA LYS A 6 16.08 9.93 -1.96
C LYS A 6 15.62 9.54 -0.55
N LEU A 7 14.77 10.38 0.04
CA LEU A 7 14.12 10.09 1.30
C LEU A 7 13.17 8.88 1.14
N LYS A 8 13.40 7.84 1.94
CA LYS A 8 12.61 6.60 2.01
C LYS A 8 12.72 6.04 3.42
N PHE A 9 11.72 5.28 3.87
CA PHE A 9 11.75 4.55 5.15
C PHE A 9 12.08 5.48 6.34
N CYS A 10 11.38 6.62 6.42
CA CYS A 10 11.54 7.58 7.50
C CYS A 10 11.26 6.92 8.86
N LYS A 11 11.98 7.35 9.89
CA LYS A 11 11.78 6.88 11.26
C LYS A 11 10.98 7.90 12.08
N PRO A 12 10.13 7.46 13.02
CA PRO A 12 9.76 6.06 13.29
C PRO A 12 8.88 5.50 12.16
N LEU A 13 8.92 4.17 11.97
CA LEU A 13 8.03 3.51 11.02
C LEU A 13 6.58 3.69 11.49
N PRO A 14 5.67 4.22 10.66
CA PRO A 14 4.29 4.40 11.05
C PRO A 14 3.58 3.03 11.13
N ASN A 15 2.52 2.95 11.94
CA ASN A 15 1.68 1.75 11.97
C ASN A 15 0.68 1.81 10.82
N TYR A 16 0.64 0.76 10.00
CA TYR A 16 -0.35 0.62 8.94
C TYR A 16 -1.59 -0.10 9.47
N THR A 17 -2.76 0.53 9.31
CA THR A 17 -4.06 -0.07 9.61
C THR A 17 -4.72 -0.43 8.29
N LEU A 18 -5.34 -1.62 8.22
CA LEU A 18 -6.06 -2.06 7.03
C LEU A 18 -7.22 -1.10 6.75
N PHE A 19 -7.42 -0.76 5.48
CA PHE A 19 -8.63 -0.07 5.06
C PHE A 19 -9.81 -1.02 5.18
N GLU A 20 -10.78 -0.68 6.02
CA GLU A 20 -12.05 -1.40 6.16
C GLU A 20 -13.22 -0.61 5.54
N ASP A 21 -13.01 0.68 5.26
CA ASP A 21 -13.99 1.52 4.58
C ASP A 21 -14.14 1.08 3.11
N LYS A 22 -15.38 0.74 2.74
CA LYS A 22 -15.70 0.21 1.42
C LYS A 22 -15.36 1.21 0.31
N LYS A 23 -15.62 2.51 0.50
CA LYS A 23 -15.34 3.52 -0.52
C LYS A 23 -13.85 3.65 -0.78
N MET A 24 -13.03 3.70 0.27
CA MET A 24 -11.58 3.78 0.16
C MET A 24 -10.99 2.51 -0.47
N LEU A 25 -11.51 1.33 -0.12
CA LEU A 25 -11.10 0.07 -0.74
C LEU A 25 -11.40 0.03 -2.24
N ASP A 26 -12.62 0.39 -2.63
CA ASP A 26 -13.04 0.41 -4.04
C ASP A 26 -12.18 1.39 -4.86
N ASP A 27 -11.88 2.57 -4.31
CA ASP A 27 -11.04 3.57 -4.96
C ASP A 27 -9.59 3.10 -5.12
N LEU A 28 -9.01 2.49 -4.07
CA LEU A 28 -7.64 1.97 -4.10
C LEU A 28 -7.52 0.75 -5.03
N ASP A 29 -8.48 -0.16 -5.04
CA ASP A 29 -8.43 -1.33 -5.93
C ASP A 29 -8.53 -0.92 -7.40
N LYS A 30 -9.37 0.08 -7.70
CA LYS A 30 -9.53 0.62 -9.07
C LYS A 30 -8.34 1.43 -9.55
N HIS A 31 -7.79 2.31 -8.71
CA HIS A 31 -6.78 3.29 -9.13
C HIS A 31 -5.35 2.92 -8.73
N TRP A 32 -5.19 2.03 -7.75
CA TRP A 32 -3.91 1.55 -7.22
C TRP A 32 -3.90 0.03 -7.08
N ILE A 33 -4.33 -0.65 -8.14
CA ILE A 33 -4.48 -2.11 -8.22
C ILE A 33 -3.20 -2.87 -7.84
N GLN A 34 -3.36 -3.95 -7.09
CA GLN A 34 -2.27 -4.80 -6.60
C GLN A 34 -2.01 -5.97 -7.55
N MET A 35 -1.51 -5.71 -8.76
CA MET A 35 -1.41 -6.69 -9.88
C MET A 35 -0.66 -8.00 -9.57
N LYS A 36 0.09 -8.09 -8.47
CA LYS A 36 0.84 -9.30 -8.07
C LYS A 36 0.04 -10.26 -7.19
N SER A 37 -1.15 -9.86 -6.78
CA SER A 37 -2.04 -10.63 -5.91
C SER A 37 -3.39 -10.82 -6.60
N SER A 38 -4.15 -11.84 -6.18
CA SER A 38 -5.56 -11.93 -6.51
C SER A 38 -6.30 -10.71 -5.93
N GLN A 39 -7.48 -10.37 -6.48
CA GLN A 39 -8.27 -9.26 -5.96
C GLN A 39 -8.66 -9.48 -4.50
N ASP A 40 -9.12 -10.69 -4.16
CA ASP A 40 -9.49 -11.06 -2.78
C ASP A 40 -8.30 -10.95 -1.82
N ASP A 41 -7.12 -11.46 -2.20
CA ASP A 41 -5.90 -11.32 -1.40
C ASP A 41 -5.49 -9.85 -1.26
N GLY A 42 -5.62 -9.07 -2.34
CA GLY A 42 -5.30 -7.64 -2.35
C GLY A 42 -6.15 -6.85 -1.37
N LEU A 43 -7.47 -7.06 -1.39
CA LEU A 43 -8.41 -6.38 -0.50
C LEU A 43 -8.22 -6.80 0.96
N GLN A 44 -7.95 -8.09 1.22
CA GLN A 44 -7.80 -8.60 2.58
C GLN A 44 -6.44 -8.27 3.21
N LYS A 45 -5.34 -8.42 2.46
CA LYS A 45 -3.97 -8.30 3.00
C LYS A 45 -3.35 -6.94 2.78
N GLN A 46 -3.70 -6.26 1.68
CA GLN A 46 -3.25 -4.90 1.36
C GLN A 46 -1.71 -4.76 1.33
N ASP A 47 -1.01 -5.84 0.95
CA ASP A 47 0.44 -5.97 1.08
C ASP A 47 1.21 -4.90 0.29
N LEU A 48 0.73 -4.54 -0.91
CA LEU A 48 1.37 -3.50 -1.70
C LEU A 48 1.23 -2.15 -1.02
N TRP A 49 0.02 -1.80 -0.58
CA TRP A 49 -0.28 -0.51 0.02
C TRP A 49 0.48 -0.34 1.34
N LYS A 50 0.49 -1.39 2.18
CA LYS A 50 1.30 -1.45 3.40
C LYS A 50 2.78 -1.22 3.10
N ARG A 51 3.34 -1.89 2.09
CA ARG A 51 4.75 -1.74 1.71
C ARG A 51 5.08 -0.36 1.15
N GLN A 52 4.16 0.31 0.46
CA GLN A 52 4.39 1.67 -0.06
C GLN A 52 4.24 2.74 1.02
N TYR A 53 3.45 2.47 2.05
CA TYR A 53 3.26 3.36 3.19
C TYR A 53 4.47 3.34 4.16
N LEU A 54 5.08 2.17 4.36
CA LEU A 54 6.26 1.95 5.22
C LEU A 54 7.57 2.32 4.51
#